data_AF-A0A1L4CX49-F1
#
_entry.id   AF-A0A1L4CX49-F1
#
_cell.length_a   1.000
_cell.length_b   1.000
_cell.length_c   1.000
_cell.angle_alpha   90.00
_cell.angle_beta   90.00
_cell.angle_gamma   90.00
#
_symmetry.space_group_name_H-M   'P 1'
#
loop_
_entity.id
_entity.type
_entity.pdbx_description
1 polymer ?
#
loop_
_entity_poly.entity_id
_entity_poly.type
_entity_poly.pdbx_seq_one_letter_code
_entity_poly.pdbx_strand_id
1 'polypeptide(L)'
;MNSEKSAGKDSIKELYSESKHRIRLILAMLGRYAPDKPNSLPDDKSIATISNLINSIMSAAQFESENNYRNAIVDISNWMNCAFNKEYLEKNEALYPNPLYAVRKGGEILHSLLHRDLRRKQFSSEEDEMYRNYLTMISSLPDPRNKKLDQESVDGMIDDLLKTS
;
A
#
# COMPACT_ATOMS: atom_id res chain seq x y z
N MET A 1 -37.78 4.11 -14.47
CA MET A 1 -37.25 3.45 -13.27
C MET A 1 -35.73 3.49 -13.35
N ASN A 2 -35.12 4.58 -12.88
CA ASN A 2 -33.66 4.66 -12.76
C ASN A 2 -33.32 4.30 -11.32
N SER A 3 -32.85 3.07 -11.12
CA SER A 3 -32.13 2.71 -9.90
C SER A 3 -30.76 3.36 -9.98
N GLU A 4 -30.67 4.63 -9.57
CA GLU A 4 -29.42 5.15 -9.02
C GLU A 4 -29.08 4.22 -7.86
N LYS A 5 -28.18 3.26 -8.12
CA LYS A 5 -27.66 2.37 -7.10
C LYS A 5 -27.03 3.27 -6.06
N SER A 6 -27.73 3.44 -4.94
CA SER A 6 -27.11 3.78 -3.68
C SER A 6 -26.08 2.69 -3.41
N ALA A 7 -24.84 2.87 -3.91
CA ALA A 7 -23.67 2.22 -3.36
C ALA A 7 -23.56 2.75 -1.93
N GLY A 8 -24.35 2.12 -1.06
CA GLY A 8 -24.71 2.63 0.25
C GLY A 8 -23.48 2.67 1.12
N LYS A 9 -23.50 3.58 2.11
CA LYS A 9 -22.44 3.78 3.11
C LYS A 9 -21.87 2.48 3.73
N ASP A 10 -22.61 1.37 3.66
CA ASP A 10 -22.18 0.05 4.09
C ASP A 10 -21.10 -0.56 3.17
N SER A 11 -21.22 -0.42 1.84
CA SER A 11 -20.18 -0.93 0.91
C SER A 11 -18.86 -0.21 1.10
N ILE A 12 -18.92 1.08 1.44
CA ILE A 12 -17.74 1.89 1.65
C ILE A 12 -17.01 1.40 2.91
N LYS A 13 -17.71 1.21 4.04
CA LYS A 13 -17.11 0.68 5.28
C LYS A 13 -16.49 -0.71 5.09
N GLU A 14 -17.15 -1.58 4.34
CA GLU A 14 -16.63 -2.92 4.01
C GLU A 14 -15.30 -2.83 3.26
N LEU A 15 -15.19 -1.95 2.25
CA LEU A 15 -13.94 -1.72 1.52
C LEU A 15 -12.78 -1.26 2.41
N TYR A 16 -13.03 -0.45 3.46
CA TYR A 16 -11.99 -0.07 4.42
C TYR A 16 -11.59 -1.20 5.34
N SER A 17 -12.57 -1.97 5.83
CA SER A 17 -12.29 -3.13 6.68
C SER A 17 -11.41 -4.13 5.93
N GLU A 18 -11.77 -4.36 4.67
CA GLU A 18 -11.04 -5.21 3.75
C GLU A 18 -9.63 -4.65 3.44
N SER A 19 -9.49 -3.36 3.14
CA SER A 19 -8.19 -2.73 2.93
C SER A 19 -7.27 -2.83 4.15
N LYS A 20 -7.82 -2.67 5.38
CA LYS A 20 -7.05 -2.88 6.62
C LYS A 20 -6.59 -4.31 6.77
N HIS A 21 -7.45 -5.28 6.44
CA HIS A 21 -7.10 -6.69 6.46
C HIS A 21 -5.93 -6.98 5.51
N ARG A 22 -5.99 -6.46 4.28
CA ARG A 22 -4.92 -6.58 3.28
C ARG A 22 -3.59 -5.99 3.78
N ILE A 23 -3.61 -4.82 4.41
CA ILE A 23 -2.39 -4.25 5.02
C ILE A 23 -1.81 -5.15 6.10
N ARG A 24 -2.64 -5.77 6.95
CA ARG A 24 -2.15 -6.72 7.97
C ARG A 24 -1.47 -7.93 7.34
N LEU A 25 -2.01 -8.45 6.24
CA LEU A 25 -1.39 -9.54 5.47
C LEU A 25 -0.04 -9.10 4.89
N ILE A 26 0.04 -7.91 4.28
CA ILE A 26 1.30 -7.34 3.80
C ILE A 26 2.34 -7.27 4.92
N LEU A 27 1.98 -6.68 6.07
CA LEU A 27 2.90 -6.52 7.20
C LEU A 27 3.34 -7.86 7.83
N ALA A 28 2.49 -8.89 7.75
CA ALA A 28 2.82 -10.24 8.20
C ALA A 28 3.83 -10.90 7.25
N MET A 29 3.63 -10.77 5.93
CA MET A 29 4.54 -11.32 4.92
C MET A 29 5.91 -10.63 4.89
N LEU A 30 5.98 -9.33 5.19
CA LEU A 30 7.25 -8.61 5.34
C LEU A 30 8.05 -9.06 6.59
N GLY A 31 7.38 -9.67 7.58
CA GLY A 31 8.00 -10.03 8.84
C GLY A 31 8.47 -8.82 9.65
N ARG A 32 9.06 -9.07 10.83
CA ARG A 32 9.60 -7.98 11.67
C ARG A 32 10.90 -7.48 11.05
N TYR A 33 10.96 -6.19 10.76
CA TYR A 33 12.22 -5.55 10.38
C TYR A 33 13.19 -5.57 11.57
N ALA A 34 14.38 -6.10 11.33
CA ALA A 34 15.51 -6.03 12.26
C ALA A 34 16.64 -5.23 11.59
N PRO A 35 17.03 -4.05 12.12
CA PRO A 35 18.08 -3.23 11.52
C PRO A 35 19.46 -3.90 11.60
N ASP A 36 19.69 -4.70 12.64
CA ASP A 36 20.99 -5.36 12.89
C ASP A 36 21.12 -6.71 12.16
N LYS A 37 20.14 -7.09 11.34
CA LYS A 37 20.13 -8.37 10.64
C LYS A 37 19.79 -8.18 9.17
N PRO A 38 20.34 -9.03 8.28
CA PRO A 38 19.84 -9.12 6.92
C PRO A 38 18.36 -9.50 6.97
N ASN A 39 17.48 -8.63 6.46
CA ASN A 39 16.08 -8.98 6.29
C ASN A 39 15.98 -9.75 4.98
N SER A 40 15.63 -11.02 5.04
CA SER A 40 15.48 -11.85 3.85
C SER A 40 14.42 -11.25 2.93
N LEU A 41 14.75 -11.13 1.65
CA LEU A 41 13.77 -10.78 0.64
C LEU A 41 12.68 -11.86 0.59
N PRO A 42 11.39 -11.48 0.47
CA PRO A 42 10.32 -12.43 0.24
C PRO A 42 10.51 -13.17 -1.08
N ASP A 43 9.97 -14.39 -1.17
CA ASP A 43 10.00 -15.17 -2.41
C ASP A 43 9.10 -14.56 -3.50
N ASP A 44 9.27 -15.01 -4.75
CA ASP A 44 8.57 -14.44 -5.91
C ASP A 44 7.03 -14.51 -5.75
N LYS A 45 6.53 -15.56 -5.09
CA LYS A 45 5.10 -15.71 -4.79
C LYS A 45 4.62 -14.67 -3.79
N SER A 46 5.37 -14.44 -2.72
CA SER A 46 5.08 -13.41 -1.72
C SER A 46 5.18 -12.02 -2.32
N ILE A 47 6.15 -11.79 -3.22
CA ILE A 47 6.28 -10.54 -3.97
C ILE A 47 5.02 -10.24 -4.77
N ALA A 48 4.60 -11.19 -5.63
CA ALA A 48 3.39 -11.04 -6.43
C ALA A 48 2.15 -10.83 -5.54
N THR A 49 2.04 -11.57 -4.43
CA THR A 49 0.90 -11.46 -3.50
C THR A 49 0.83 -10.07 -2.87
N ILE A 50 1.95 -9.55 -2.36
CA ILE A 50 1.99 -8.23 -1.73
C ILE A 50 1.66 -7.14 -2.75
N SER A 51 2.23 -7.19 -3.96
CA SER A 51 1.93 -6.21 -5.01
C SER A 51 0.44 -6.20 -5.36
N ASN A 52 -0.18 -7.38 -5.47
CA ASN A 52 -1.63 -7.50 -5.71
C ASN A 52 -2.47 -6.91 -4.59
N LEU A 53 -2.09 -7.13 -3.32
CA LEU A 53 -2.76 -6.53 -2.17
C LEU A 53 -2.65 -5.00 -2.18
N ILE A 54 -1.48 -4.45 -2.52
CA ILE A 54 -1.26 -2.99 -2.63
C ILE A 54 -2.11 -2.39 -3.75
N ASN A 55 -2.11 -3.02 -4.94
CA ASN A 55 -2.94 -2.58 -6.07
C ASN A 55 -4.44 -2.60 -5.69
N SER A 56 -4.90 -3.63 -4.97
CA SER A 56 -6.28 -3.72 -4.52
C SER A 56 -6.68 -2.58 -3.56
N ILE A 57 -5.74 -2.11 -2.73
CA ILE A 57 -5.95 -0.96 -1.83
C ILE A 57 -6.04 0.34 -2.65
N MET A 58 -5.16 0.51 -3.64
CA MET A 58 -5.19 1.67 -4.54
C MET A 58 -6.51 1.78 -5.30
N SER A 59 -6.96 0.69 -5.92
CA SER A 59 -8.20 0.66 -6.68
C SER A 59 -9.41 1.05 -5.82
N ALA A 60 -9.48 0.56 -4.58
CA ALA A 60 -10.52 0.95 -3.63
C ALA A 60 -10.47 2.45 -3.27
N ALA A 61 -9.28 3.03 -3.16
CA ALA A 61 -9.10 4.44 -2.82
C ALA A 61 -9.44 5.40 -3.98
N GLN A 62 -9.27 4.97 -5.23
CA GLN A 62 -9.53 5.78 -6.43
C GLN A 62 -11.03 6.06 -6.67
N PHE A 63 -11.93 5.19 -6.22
CA PHE A 63 -13.38 5.37 -6.38
C PHE A 63 -13.96 6.62 -5.68
N GLU A 64 -13.15 7.36 -4.90
CA GLU A 64 -13.64 8.43 -4.04
C GLU A 64 -12.78 9.72 -4.14
N SER A 65 -12.26 10.03 -5.32
CA SER A 65 -11.10 10.89 -5.65
C SER A 65 -11.09 12.40 -5.31
N GLU A 66 -11.60 12.86 -4.16
CA GLU A 66 -11.77 14.32 -3.92
C GLU A 66 -11.15 14.91 -2.63
N ASN A 67 -10.18 14.28 -1.98
CA ASN A 67 -9.51 14.89 -0.81
C ASN A 67 -8.03 14.50 -0.63
N ASN A 68 -7.30 15.36 0.11
CA ASN A 68 -5.86 15.19 0.41
C ASN A 68 -5.53 13.86 1.10
N TYR A 69 -6.47 13.34 1.90
CA TYR A 69 -6.31 12.09 2.62
C TYR A 69 -6.15 10.89 1.68
N ARG A 70 -7.02 10.84 0.67
CA ARG A 70 -7.04 9.79 -0.34
C ARG A 70 -5.84 9.90 -1.27
N ASN A 71 -5.44 11.12 -1.62
CA ASN A 71 -4.23 11.34 -2.40
C ASN A 71 -3.01 10.76 -1.68
N ALA A 72 -2.87 10.97 -0.37
CA ALA A 72 -1.79 10.35 0.39
C ALA A 72 -1.87 8.81 0.42
N ILE A 73 -3.06 8.23 0.56
CA ILE A 73 -3.24 6.76 0.49
C ILE A 73 -2.76 6.24 -0.88
N VAL A 74 -3.17 6.89 -1.97
CA VAL A 74 -2.78 6.52 -3.33
C VAL A 74 -1.28 6.71 -3.55
N ASP A 75 -0.71 7.81 -3.10
CA ASP A 75 0.72 8.13 -3.24
C ASP A 75 1.62 7.15 -2.49
N ILE A 76 1.28 6.85 -1.23
CA ILE A 76 2.02 5.88 -0.41
C ILE A 76 1.91 4.50 -1.05
N SER A 77 0.70 4.08 -1.44
CA SER A 77 0.47 2.77 -2.06
C SER A 77 1.21 2.62 -3.39
N ASN A 78 1.19 3.65 -4.24
CA ASN A 78 1.94 3.68 -5.49
C ASN A 78 3.44 3.52 -5.25
N TRP A 79 3.99 4.29 -4.31
CA TRP A 79 5.41 4.20 -3.98
C TRP A 79 5.76 2.79 -3.48
N MET A 80 4.95 2.23 -2.58
CA MET A 80 5.16 0.88 -2.07
C MET A 80 5.10 -0.17 -3.18
N ASN A 81 4.11 -0.11 -4.07
CA ASN A 81 3.97 -1.05 -5.18
C ASN A 81 5.20 -1.05 -6.09
N CYS A 82 5.73 0.14 -6.41
CA CYS A 82 6.92 0.25 -7.24
C CYS A 82 8.20 -0.17 -6.50
N ALA A 83 8.33 0.22 -5.22
CA ALA A 83 9.47 -0.17 -4.39
C ALA A 83 9.48 -1.68 -4.13
N PHE A 84 8.31 -2.32 -4.14
CA PHE A 84 8.16 -3.76 -3.91
C PHE A 84 8.33 -4.57 -5.20
N ASN A 85 9.38 -4.27 -5.94
CA ASN A 85 9.86 -5.07 -7.06
C ASN A 85 11.21 -5.68 -6.72
N LYS A 86 11.40 -6.96 -7.07
CA LYS A 86 12.63 -7.71 -6.78
C LYS A 86 13.90 -7.03 -7.30
N GLU A 87 13.91 -6.60 -8.56
CA GLU A 87 15.08 -5.94 -9.17
C GLU A 87 15.43 -4.64 -8.42
N TYR A 88 14.43 -3.85 -8.04
CA TYR A 88 14.64 -2.64 -7.26
C TYR A 88 15.17 -2.94 -5.86
N LEU A 89 14.59 -3.94 -5.16
CA LEU A 89 15.02 -4.33 -3.82
C LEU A 89 16.45 -4.86 -3.81
N GLU A 90 16.79 -5.76 -4.72
CA GLU A 90 18.14 -6.34 -4.86
C GLU A 90 19.19 -5.25 -5.18
N LYS A 91 18.89 -4.35 -6.12
CA LYS A 91 19.80 -3.26 -6.50
C LYS A 91 20.11 -2.30 -5.34
N ASN A 92 19.19 -2.16 -4.39
CA ASN A 92 19.23 -1.13 -3.36
C ASN A 92 19.30 -1.72 -1.94
N GLU A 93 19.62 -3.02 -1.80
CA GLU A 93 19.58 -3.74 -0.52
C GLU A 93 20.49 -3.12 0.56
N ALA A 94 21.61 -2.53 0.14
CA ALA A 94 22.62 -1.95 1.03
C ALA A 94 22.33 -0.51 1.47
N LEU A 95 21.25 0.12 0.96
CA LEU A 95 20.92 1.49 1.32
C LEU A 95 20.40 1.61 2.75
N TYR A 96 20.59 2.79 3.33
CA TYR A 96 19.97 3.19 4.58
C TYR A 96 19.12 4.46 4.38
N PRO A 97 17.82 4.46 4.71
CA PRO A 97 17.05 3.30 5.15
C PRO A 97 16.95 2.23 4.06
N ASN A 98 16.82 0.95 4.46
CA ASN A 98 16.65 -0.12 3.49
C ASN A 98 15.26 0.00 2.79
N PRO A 99 15.14 -0.23 1.47
CA PRO A 99 13.86 -0.16 0.76
C PRO A 99 12.74 -1.03 1.35
N LEU A 100 13.06 -2.24 1.82
CA LEU A 100 12.09 -3.15 2.46
C LEU A 100 11.55 -2.53 3.76
N TYR A 101 12.40 -1.81 4.51
CA TYR A 101 11.97 -1.06 5.68
C TYR A 101 11.03 0.09 5.30
N ALA A 102 11.36 0.83 4.25
CA ALA A 102 10.50 1.91 3.77
C ALA A 102 9.13 1.40 3.31
N VAL A 103 9.08 0.28 2.57
CA VAL A 103 7.81 -0.38 2.18
C VAL A 103 7.02 -0.81 3.42
N ARG A 104 7.67 -1.44 4.40
CA ARG A 104 7.02 -1.82 5.66
C ARG A 104 6.40 -0.61 6.37
N LYS A 105 7.15 0.48 6.47
CA LYS A 105 6.68 1.72 7.10
C LYS A 105 5.52 2.35 6.33
N GLY A 106 5.55 2.33 5.00
CA GLY A 106 4.42 2.71 4.16
C GLY A 106 3.16 1.92 4.53
N GLY A 107 3.28 0.60 4.72
CA GLY A 107 2.17 -0.25 5.14
C GLY A 107 1.61 0.12 6.53
N GLU A 108 2.46 0.41 7.50
CA GLU A 108 2.05 0.86 8.84
C GLU A 108 1.29 2.21 8.79
N ILE A 109 1.72 3.12 7.93
CA ILE A 109 1.07 4.42 7.72
C ILE A 109 -0.25 4.25 6.98
N LEU A 110 -0.29 3.43 5.92
CA LEU A 110 -1.54 3.07 5.26
C LEU A 110 -2.54 2.44 6.22
N HIS A 111 -2.11 1.54 7.11
CA HIS A 111 -3.00 0.99 8.14
C HIS A 111 -3.60 2.11 9.00
N SER A 112 -2.77 3.07 9.43
CA SER A 112 -3.18 4.18 10.29
C SER A 112 -4.15 5.12 9.57
N LEU A 113 -3.86 5.46 8.31
CA LEU A 113 -4.74 6.27 7.47
C LEU A 113 -6.04 5.53 7.14
N LEU A 114 -6.00 4.25 6.78
CA LEU A 114 -7.24 3.49 6.58
C LEU A 114 -8.02 3.31 7.88
N HIS A 115 -7.36 3.35 9.04
CA HIS A 115 -7.99 3.21 10.36
C HIS A 115 -8.98 4.33 10.67
N ARG A 116 -8.63 5.59 10.35
CA ARG A 116 -9.45 6.76 10.67
C ARG A 116 -10.40 7.13 9.52
N ASP A 117 -11.60 6.58 9.66
CA ASP A 117 -12.91 6.96 9.14
C ASP A 117 -12.99 8.06 8.03
N LEU A 118 -13.54 7.66 6.88
CA LEU A 118 -14.07 8.43 5.73
C LEU A 118 -14.73 9.79 5.93
N ARG A 119 -15.17 10.08 7.16
CA ARG A 119 -15.96 11.28 7.47
C ARG A 119 -15.10 12.53 7.62
N ARG A 120 -13.79 12.37 7.80
CA ARG A 120 -12.86 13.48 7.95
C ARG A 120 -12.38 13.92 6.57
N LYS A 121 -12.69 15.18 6.22
CA LYS A 121 -12.25 15.80 4.97
C LYS A 121 -10.80 16.33 5.02
N GLN A 122 -10.17 16.32 6.19
CA GLN A 122 -8.86 16.92 6.43
C GLN A 122 -8.01 16.05 7.36
N PHE A 123 -6.70 16.12 7.19
CA PHE A 123 -5.73 15.52 8.11
C PHE A 123 -5.83 16.15 9.49
N SER A 124 -5.72 15.33 10.51
CA SER A 124 -5.26 15.76 11.82
C SER A 124 -3.75 16.07 11.78
N SER A 125 -3.27 16.83 12.76
CA SER A 125 -1.84 17.14 12.90
C SER A 125 -0.97 15.89 12.97
N GLU A 126 -1.46 14.83 13.63
CA GLU A 126 -0.78 13.54 13.75
C GLU A 126 -0.64 12.84 12.39
N GLU A 127 -1.71 12.81 11.58
CA GLU A 127 -1.68 12.17 10.26
C GLU A 127 -0.78 12.93 9.28
N ASP A 128 -0.82 14.26 9.34
CA ASP A 128 0.03 15.14 8.53
C ASP A 128 1.51 14.98 8.90
N GLU A 129 1.82 14.84 10.19
CA GLU A 129 3.17 14.52 10.66
C GLU A 129 3.61 13.13 10.19
N MET A 130 2.79 12.09 10.35
CA MET A 130 3.10 10.74 9.87
C MET A 130 3.37 10.72 8.36
N TYR A 131 2.52 11.40 7.58
CA TYR A 131 2.69 11.49 6.13
C TYR A 131 3.99 12.22 5.76
N ARG A 132 4.29 13.36 6.39
CA ARG A 132 5.56 14.08 6.15
C ARG A 132 6.77 13.26 6.53
N ASN A 133 6.74 12.55 7.65
CA ASN A 133 7.83 11.67 8.07
C ASN A 133 8.10 10.57 7.03
N TYR A 134 7.05 10.01 6.44
CA TYR A 134 7.20 9.08 5.33
C TYR A 134 7.86 9.70 4.10
N LEU A 135 7.37 10.87 3.67
CA LEU A 135 7.93 11.57 2.52
C LEU A 135 9.41 11.90 2.72
N THR A 136 9.80 12.36 3.92
CA THR A 136 11.19 12.61 4.29
C THR A 136 12.03 11.34 4.28
N MET A 137 11.48 10.22 4.76
CA MET A 137 12.19 8.94 4.74
C MET A 137 12.44 8.48 3.30
N ILE A 138 11.42 8.46 2.44
CA ILE A 138 11.55 7.96 1.07
C ILE A 138 12.32 8.90 0.13
N SER A 139 12.42 10.20 0.44
CA SER A 139 13.19 11.15 -0.38
C SER A 139 14.70 10.91 -0.33
N SER A 140 15.17 10.20 0.70
CA SER A 140 16.57 9.74 0.81
C SER A 140 16.87 8.49 -0.04
N LEU A 141 15.83 7.84 -0.58
CA LEU A 141 15.94 6.64 -1.41
C LEU A 141 15.82 6.98 -2.90
N PRO A 142 16.42 6.16 -3.80
CA PRO A 142 16.16 6.27 -5.23
C PRO A 142 14.68 6.10 -5.54
N ASP A 143 14.10 6.94 -6.40
CA ASP A 143 12.68 6.83 -6.75
C ASP A 143 12.40 5.53 -7.54
N PRO A 144 11.63 4.58 -6.98
CA PRO A 144 11.34 3.30 -7.64
C PRO A 144 10.42 3.44 -8.86
N ARG A 145 9.72 4.58 -9.02
CA ARG A 145 8.74 4.80 -10.11
C ARG A 145 9.39 5.15 -11.45
N ASN A 146 10.69 5.47 -11.45
CA ASN A 146 11.41 5.92 -12.64
C ASN A 146 11.77 4.78 -13.62
N LYS A 147 11.52 3.52 -13.27
CA LYS A 147 11.46 2.41 -14.23
C LYS A 147 9.99 1.99 -14.36
N LYS A 148 9.42 2.08 -15.57
CA LYS A 148 8.08 1.53 -15.84
C LYS A 148 8.11 0.04 -15.49
N LEU A 149 7.43 -0.33 -14.42
CA LEU A 149 7.19 -1.73 -14.08
C LEU A 149 6.05 -2.24 -14.95
N ASP A 150 6.27 -3.34 -15.66
CA ASP A 150 5.25 -4.02 -16.43
C ASP A 150 4.20 -4.59 -15.46
N GLN A 151 3.01 -3.99 -15.47
CA GLN A 151 1.86 -4.42 -14.68
C GLN A 151 0.96 -5.33 -15.53
N GLU A 152 1.51 -6.43 -16.07
CA GLU A 152 0.66 -7.40 -16.75
C GLU A 152 -0.14 -8.26 -15.73
N SER A 153 -1.48 -8.18 -15.85
CA SER A 153 -2.47 -9.12 -15.30
C SER A 153 -2.54 -9.29 -13.77
N VAL A 154 -2.57 -8.18 -13.03
CA VAL A 154 -2.91 -8.20 -11.59
C VAL A 154 -4.36 -8.64 -11.34
N ASP A 155 -5.29 -8.25 -12.22
CA ASP A 155 -6.72 -8.47 -12.01
C ASP A 155 -7.14 -9.95 -12.15
N GLY A 156 -6.53 -10.70 -13.07
CA GLY A 156 -6.83 -12.12 -13.26
C GLY A 156 -6.39 -13.02 -12.10
N MET A 157 -5.29 -12.67 -11.42
CA MET A 157 -4.81 -13.42 -10.24
C MET A 157 -5.65 -13.16 -8.99
N ILE A 158 -6.27 -11.99 -8.88
CA ILE A 158 -7.14 -11.63 -7.75
C ILE A 158 -8.44 -12.43 -7.79
N ASP A 159 -9.04 -12.58 -8.96
CA ASP A 159 -10.28 -13.35 -9.13
C ASP A 159 -10.11 -14.82 -8.74
N ASP A 160 -8.93 -15.41 -8.97
CA ASP A 160 -8.67 -16.81 -8.60
C ASP A 160 -8.31 -16.99 -7.11
N LEU A 161 -7.67 -16.00 -6.50
CA LEU A 161 -7.42 -15.98 -5.05
C LEU A 161 -8.71 -15.75 -4.24
N LEU A 162 -9.62 -14.92 -4.74
CA LEU A 162 -10.92 -14.66 -4.08
C LEU A 162 -11.93 -15.80 -4.28
N LYS A 163 -11.74 -16.68 -5.28
CA LYS A 163 -12.56 -17.88 -5.47
C LYS A 163 -12.13 -19.08 -4.62
N THR A 164 -10.96 -19.01 -3.97
CA THR A 164 -10.38 -20.12 -3.20
C THR A 164 -10.37 -19.91 -1.68
N SER A 165 -11.03 -18.84 -1.19
CA SER A 165 -11.29 -18.58 0.24
C SER A 165 -12.78 -18.66 0.56
#